data_AF-A0A7X7BYV8-F1
#
_entry.id   AF-A0A7X7BYV8-F1
#
_cell.length_a   1.000
_cell.length_b   1.000
_cell.length_c   1.000
_cell.angle_alpha   90.00
_cell.angle_beta   90.00
_cell.angle_gamma   90.00
#
_symmetry.space_group_name_H-M   'P 1'
#
loop_
_entity.id
_entity.type
_entity.pdbx_description
1 polymer ?
#
loop_
_entity_poly.entity_id
_entity_poly.type
_entity_poly.pdbx_seq_one_letter_code
_entity_poly.pdbx_strand_id
1 'polypeptide(L)' 'MKNNFVPIDTANKLFKESGHHVVGNAGIREIKKLADQLEAASGVHFIHMEMGNPGLPAVQVGVE' A
#
# COMPACT_ATOMS: atom_id res chain seq x y z
N MET A 1 19.50 -13.72 -3.57
CA MET A 1 18.40 -12.78 -3.90
C MET A 1 17.27 -13.01 -2.90
N LYS A 2 16.69 -11.96 -2.29
CA LYS A 2 15.49 -12.10 -1.46
C LYS A 2 14.28 -12.36 -2.37
N ASN A 3 13.38 -13.26 -1.95
CA ASN A 3 12.17 -13.58 -2.70
C ASN A 3 11.08 -12.54 -2.38
N ASN A 4 10.92 -11.54 -3.25
CA ASN A 4 10.03 -10.39 -3.03
C ASN A 4 8.72 -10.49 -3.83
N PHE A 5 8.30 -11.70 -4.22
CA PHE A 5 7.06 -11.91 -4.96
C PHE A 5 5.91 -12.14 -4.00
N VAL A 6 4.81 -11.40 -4.21
CA VAL A 6 3.54 -11.70 -3.53
C VAL A 6 2.94 -12.97 -4.15
N PRO A 7 2.54 -13.97 -3.34
CA PRO A 7 1.87 -15.15 -3.85
C PRO A 7 0.56 -14.78 -4.57
N ILE A 8 0.35 -15.34 -5.77
CA ILE A 8 -0.79 -15.00 -6.62
C ILE A 8 -2.14 -15.33 -5.96
N ASP A 9 -2.20 -16.42 -5.18
CA ASP A 9 -3.41 -16.83 -4.47
C ASP A 9 -3.81 -15.82 -3.39
N THR A 10 -2.82 -15.30 -2.66
CA THR A 10 -3.01 -14.25 -1.66
C THR A 10 -3.52 -12.96 -2.31
N ALA A 11 -2.90 -12.56 -3.44
CA ALA A 11 -3.34 -11.38 -4.18
C ALA A 11 -4.77 -11.53 -4.71
N ASN A 12 -5.09 -12.66 -5.34
CA ASN A 12 -6.42 -12.94 -5.89
C ASN A 12 -7.51 -12.96 -4.82
N LYS A 13 -7.21 -13.53 -3.64
CA LYS A 13 -8.14 -13.51 -2.50
C LYS A 13 -8.45 -12.08 -2.07
N LEU A 14 -7.42 -11.28 -1.84
CA LEU A 14 -7.58 -9.89 -1.39
C LEU A 14 -8.25 -9.00 -2.44
N PHE A 15 -7.96 -9.17 -3.74
CA PHE A 15 -8.65 -8.42 -4.79
C PHE A 15 -10.15 -8.73 -4.81
N LYS A 16 -10.56 -9.99 -4.63
CA LYS A 16 -11.98 -10.37 -4.53
C LYS A 16 -12.65 -9.75 -3.30
N GLU A 17 -11.95 -9.72 -2.17
CA GLU A 17 -12.44 -9.15 -0.91
C GLU A 17 -12.45 -7.62 -0.91
N SER A 18 -11.65 -6.97 -1.75
CA SER A 18 -11.55 -5.51 -1.83
C SER A 18 -12.81 -4.82 -2.37
N GLY A 19 -13.69 -5.56 -3.06
CA GLY A 19 -14.90 -5.01 -3.67
C GLY A 19 -14.66 -4.18 -4.93
N HIS A 20 -13.40 -4.05 -5.38
CA HIS A 20 -13.04 -3.33 -6.60
C HIS A 20 -12.90 -4.26 -7.81
N HIS A 21 -13.68 -4.02 -8.86
CA HIS A 21 -13.51 -4.71 -10.13
C HIS A 21 -12.25 -4.24 -10.88
N VAL A 22 -11.90 -2.95 -10.74
CA VAL A 22 -10.73 -2.33 -11.34
C VAL A 22 -10.01 -1.49 -10.28
N VAL A 23 -8.81 -1.92 -9.87
CA VAL A 23 -8.03 -1.25 -8.81
C VAL A 23 -7.61 0.17 -9.18
N GLY A 24 -7.40 0.45 -10.48
CA GLY A 24 -7.02 1.78 -10.97
C GLY A 24 -8.06 2.88 -10.72
N ASN A 25 -9.31 2.52 -10.42
CA ASN A 25 -10.37 3.47 -10.09
C ASN A 25 -10.60 3.61 -8.58
N ALA A 26 -9.88 2.84 -7.75
CA ALA A 26 -10.01 2.90 -6.31
C ALA A 26 -9.44 4.22 -5.78
N GLY A 27 -10.05 4.77 -4.74
CA GLY A 27 -9.54 5.94 -4.05
C GLY A 27 -8.22 5.64 -3.35
N ILE A 28 -7.41 6.68 -3.10
CA ILE A 28 -6.08 6.53 -2.49
C ILE A 28 -6.09 5.77 -1.16
N ARG A 29 -7.13 5.97 -0.33
CA ARG A 29 -7.28 5.25 0.95
C ARG A 29 -7.54 3.75 0.75
N GLU A 30 -8.24 3.38 -0.31
CA GLU A 30 -8.54 1.98 -0.64
C GLU A 30 -7.29 1.29 -1.20
N ILE A 31 -6.53 1.98 -2.05
CA ILE A 31 -5.23 1.52 -2.54
C ILE A 31 -4.27 1.28 -1.37
N LYS A 32 -4.14 2.26 -0.47
CA LYS A 32 -3.29 2.13 0.72
C LYS A 32 -3.72 0.94 1.58
N LYS A 33 -5.03 0.81 1.86
CA LYS A 33 -5.57 -0.32 2.64
C LYS A 33 -5.22 -1.66 1.99
N LEU A 34 -5.37 -1.77 0.68
CA LEU A 34 -5.07 -2.99 -0.06
C LEU A 34 -3.57 -3.32 -0.04
N ALA A 35 -2.70 -2.32 -0.17
CA ALA A 35 -1.25 -2.48 -0.03
C ALA A 35 -0.89 -2.98 1.38
N ASP A 36 -1.39 -2.33 2.43
CA ASP A 36 -1.18 -2.74 3.83
C ASP A 36 -1.64 -4.20 4.07
N GLN A 37 -2.78 -4.60 3.49
CA GLN A 37 -3.31 -5.97 3.59
C GLN A 37 -2.45 -6.99 2.84
N LEU A 38 -1.92 -6.64 1.66
CA LEU A 38 -1.02 -7.50 0.89
C LEU A 38 0.30 -7.72 1.62
N GLU A 39 0.88 -6.66 2.21
CA GLU A 39 2.10 -6.77 3.01
C GLU A 39 1.88 -7.67 4.22
N ALA A 40 0.78 -7.47 4.96
CA ALA A 40 0.45 -8.27 6.14
C ALA A 40 0.22 -9.75 5.81
N ALA A 41 -0.44 -10.04 4.69
CA ALA A 41 -0.77 -11.41 4.30
C ALA A 41 0.40 -12.16 3.62
N SER A 42 1.31 -11.45 2.95
CA SER A 42 2.42 -12.05 2.21
C SER A 42 3.76 -11.99 2.92
N GLY A 43 3.92 -11.10 3.91
CA GLY A 43 5.21 -10.80 4.54
C GLY A 43 6.18 -10.05 3.62
N VAL A 44 5.73 -9.64 2.43
CA VAL A 44 6.54 -8.88 1.46
C VAL A 44 6.30 -7.39 1.68
N HIS A 45 7.37 -6.64 1.94
CA HIS A 45 7.27 -5.18 2.08
C HIS A 45 7.27 -4.48 0.73
N PHE A 46 6.40 -3.47 0.62
CA PHE A 46 6.19 -2.65 -0.56
C PHE A 46 6.94 -1.32 -0.41
N ILE A 47 7.26 -0.72 -1.55
CA ILE A 47 7.70 0.66 -1.60
C ILE A 47 6.45 1.51 -1.84
N HIS A 48 5.95 2.14 -0.79
CA HIS A 48 4.79 3.03 -0.85
C HIS A 48 5.20 4.35 -1.53
N MET A 49 4.68 4.59 -2.74
CA MET A 49 4.91 5.81 -3.54
C MET A 49 3.61 6.59 -3.80
N GLU A 50 2.49 6.06 -3.33
CA GLU A 50 1.14 6.57 -3.54
C GLU A 50 0.81 7.74 -2.60
N MET A 51 1.47 7.82 -1.44
CA MET A 51 1.20 8.84 -0.42
C MET A 51 2.09 10.07 -0.61
N GLY A 52 1.46 11.22 -0.91
CA GLY A 52 2.12 12.52 -1.04
C GLY A 52 2.38 13.23 0.30
N ASN A 53 2.86 12.52 1.32
CA ASN A 53 3.14 13.11 2.63
C ASN A 53 4.54 13.74 2.68
N PRO A 54 4.76 14.81 3.46
CA PRO A 54 6.10 15.36 3.69
C PRO A 54 7.02 14.27 4.28
N GLY A 55 8.09 13.94 3.55
CA GLY A 55 9.10 12.98 4.00
C GLY A 55 10.18 13.58 4.90
N LEU A 56 10.11 14.89 5.15
CA LEU A 56 11.04 15.64 5.98
C LEU A 56 10.29 16.24 7.17
N PRO A 57 10.94 16.37 8.34
CA PRO A 57 10.35 17.07 9.47
C PRO A 57 10.05 18.53 9.11
N ALA A 58 9.01 19.08 9.73
CA ALA A 58 8.72 20.51 9.63
C ALA A 58 9.91 21.33 10.17
N VAL A 59 10.14 22.50 9.57
CA VAL A 59 11.20 23.40 10.05
C VAL A 59 10.75 24.02 11.38
N GLN A 60 11.63 24.04 12.38
CA GLN A 60 11.34 24.52 13.74
C GLN A 60 10.71 25.93 13.76
N VAL A 61 11.23 26.85 12.92
CA VAL A 61 10.73 28.23 12.79
C VAL A 61 9.26 28.34 12.35
N GLY A 62 8.70 27.27 11.78
CA GLY A 62 7.30 27.23 11.33
C GLY A 62 6.35 26.53 12.30
N VAL A 63 6.85 26.03 13.44
CA VAL A 63 6.06 25.24 14.40
C VAL A 63 6.22 25.68 15.87
N GLU A 64 7.22 26.51 16.18
CA GLU A 64 7.33 27.28 17.44
C GLU A 64 6.71 28.67 17.28
#